data_AF-A0A918NHR9-F1
#
_entry.id   AF-A0A918NHR9-F1
#
_cell.length_a   1.000
_cell.length_b   1.000
_cell.length_c   1.000
_cell.angle_alpha   90.00
_cell.angle_beta   90.00
_cell.angle_gamma   90.00
#
_symmetry.space_group_name_H-M   'P 1'
#
loop_
_entity.id
_entity.type
_entity.pdbx_description
1 polymer ?
#
loop_
_entity_poly.entity_id
_entity_poly.type
_entity_poly.pdbx_seq_one_letter_code
_entity_poly.pdbx_strand_id
1 'polypeptide(L)'
;MEDTLVPIALFAIAPLIVWAVVAYRYKSKKAVMTVLEAMTNKGETISPATIYALGIRPRNRHADLRTGIILIALALAFFLFGGIIGEEDAIRGLSGIAMFPLLIGAAYVGLWVFIGRKASDPLL
;
A
#
# COMPACT_ATOMS: atom_id res chain seq x y z
N MET A 1 32.15 -6.85 -15.09
CA MET A 1 31.41 -7.11 -13.82
C MET A 1 30.80 -5.82 -13.26
N GLU A 2 31.49 -4.67 -13.35
CA GLU A 2 30.92 -3.37 -12.97
C GLU A 2 29.66 -2.98 -13.75
N ASP A 3 29.60 -3.26 -15.06
CA ASP A 3 28.43 -2.90 -15.90
C ASP A 3 27.13 -3.62 -15.50
N THR A 4 27.22 -4.78 -14.85
CA THR A 4 26.05 -5.53 -14.36
C THR A 4 25.66 -5.12 -12.94
N LEU A 5 26.61 -4.60 -12.15
CA LEU A 5 26.40 -4.15 -10.78
C LEU A 5 25.48 -2.92 -10.72
N VAL A 6 25.59 -2.01 -11.69
CA VAL A 6 24.79 -0.78 -11.73
C VAL A 6 23.28 -1.06 -11.90
N PRO A 7 22.83 -1.86 -12.89
CA PRO A 7 21.41 -2.25 -12.98
C PRO A 7 20.91 -2.98 -11.74
N ILE A 8 21.69 -3.91 -11.20
CA ILE A 8 21.29 -4.68 -10.00
C ILE A 8 21.08 -3.74 -8.82
N ALA A 9 22.01 -2.80 -8.59
CA ALA A 9 21.88 -1.82 -7.52
C ALA A 9 20.62 -0.95 -7.70
N LEU A 10 20.34 -0.50 -8.93
CA LEU A 10 19.16 0.30 -9.24
C LEU A 10 17.86 -0.48 -8.94
N PHE A 11 17.76 -1.72 -9.39
CA PHE A 11 16.58 -2.56 -9.14
C PHE A 11 16.45 -3.01 -7.68
N ALA A 12 17.54 -3.06 -6.91
CA ALA A 12 17.52 -3.40 -5.49
C ALA A 12 16.99 -2.27 -4.58
N ILE A 13 17.01 -1.01 -5.05
CA ILE A 13 16.52 0.13 -4.26
C ILE A 13 15.02 -0.02 -3.92
N ALA A 14 14.20 -0.40 -4.91
CA ALA A 14 12.75 -0.55 -4.70
C ALA A 14 12.39 -1.60 -3.62
N PRO A 15 12.86 -2.86 -3.69
CA PRO A 15 12.59 -3.84 -2.63
C PRO A 15 13.22 -3.44 -1.29
N LEU A 16 14.36 -2.74 -1.28
CA LEU A 16 14.98 -2.25 -0.04
C LEU A 16 14.13 -1.19 0.66
N ILE A 17 13.56 -0.23 -0.11
CA ILE A 17 12.62 0.76 0.43
C ILE A 17 11.37 0.07 0.97
N VAL A 18 10.79 -0.86 0.20
CA VAL A 18 9.61 -1.62 0.64
C VAL A 18 9.91 -2.39 1.92
N TRP A 19 11.05 -3.09 1.99
CA TRP A 19 11.49 -3.82 3.18
C TRP A 19 11.65 -2.89 4.37
N ALA A 20 12.32 -1.74 4.21
CA ALA A 20 12.52 -0.79 5.29
C ALA A 20 11.17 -0.29 5.84
N VAL A 21 10.26 0.15 4.96
CA VAL A 21 8.93 0.61 5.36
C VAL A 21 8.15 -0.49 6.09
N VAL A 22 8.17 -1.72 5.59
CA VAL A 22 7.48 -2.86 6.23
C VAL A 22 8.10 -3.18 7.59
N ALA A 23 9.43 -3.20 7.70
CA ALA A 23 10.15 -3.47 8.94
C ALA A 23 9.84 -2.43 10.02
N TYR A 24 9.86 -1.13 9.68
CA TYR A 24 9.51 -0.07 10.62
C TYR A 24 8.03 -0.14 11.05
N ARG A 25 7.11 -0.42 10.10
CA ARG A 25 5.69 -0.60 10.44
C ARG A 25 5.46 -1.80 11.36
N TYR A 26 6.17 -2.91 11.14
CA TYR A 26 6.12 -4.08 12.01
C TYR A 26 6.61 -3.75 13.42
N LYS A 27 7.75 -3.04 13.53
CA LYS A 27 8.31 -2.61 14.83
C LYS A 27 7.33 -1.73 15.61
N SER A 28 6.70 -0.75 14.95
CA SER A 28 5.71 0.13 15.60
C SER A 28 4.47 -0.63 16.07
N LYS A 29 3.95 -1.56 15.26
CA LYS A 29 2.80 -2.40 15.65
C LYS A 29 3.13 -3.30 16.84
N LYS A 30 4.31 -3.92 16.83
CA LYS A 30 4.76 -4.78 17.93
C LYS A 30 4.86 -4.00 19.24
N ALA A 31 5.43 -2.80 19.22
CA ALA A 31 5.54 -1.95 20.39
C ALA A 31 4.16 -1.63 21.01
N VAL A 32 3.19 -1.28 20.17
CA VAL A 32 1.81 -1.00 20.63
C VAL A 32 1.16 -2.24 21.22
N MET A 33 1.34 -3.42 20.60
CA MET A 33 0.79 -4.67 21.11
C MET A 33 1.38 -5.05 22.48
N THR A 34 2.69 -4.89 22.66
CA THR A 34 3.35 -5.14 23.96
C THR A 34 2.82 -4.23 25.06
N VAL A 35 2.51 -2.96 24.76
CA VAL A 35 1.89 -2.04 25.73
C VAL A 35 0.49 -2.52 26.10
N LEU A 36 -0.34 -2.93 25.12
CA LEU A 36 -1.68 -3.47 25.38
C LEU A 36 -1.64 -4.73 26.24
N GLU A 37 -0.71 -5.66 25.95
CA GLU A 37 -0.50 -6.86 26.77
C GLU A 37 -0.12 -6.50 28.22
N ALA A 38 0.78 -5.54 28.41
CA ALA A 38 1.18 -5.06 29.74
C ALA A 38 0.02 -4.41 30.51
N MET A 39 -0.84 -3.63 29.84
CA MET A 39 -2.04 -3.05 30.46
C MET A 39 -3.06 -4.12 30.84
N THR A 40 -3.24 -5.12 29.97
CA THR A 40 -4.16 -6.25 30.21
C THR A 40 -3.71 -7.07 31.42
N ASN A 41 -2.41 -7.37 31.51
CA ASN A 41 -1.84 -8.14 32.62
C ASN A 41 -1.93 -7.41 33.97
N LYS A 42 -2.00 -6.08 33.97
CA LYS A 42 -2.20 -5.25 35.17
C LYS A 42 -3.67 -5.12 35.58
N GLY A 43 -4.60 -5.67 34.80
CA GLY A 43 -6.04 -5.55 35.03
C GLY A 43 -6.61 -4.17 34.72
N GLU A 44 -5.89 -3.32 33.97
CA GLU A 44 -6.40 -2.01 33.55
C GLU A 44 -7.49 -2.16 32.49
N THR A 45 -8.54 -1.34 32.58
CA THR A 45 -9.62 -1.34 31.60
C THR A 45 -9.16 -0.68 30.30
N ILE A 46 -9.15 -1.45 29.21
CA ILE A 46 -8.78 -0.94 27.90
C ILE A 46 -9.97 -0.20 27.29
N SER A 47 -9.97 1.13 27.45
CA SER A 47 -10.97 1.99 26.82
C SER A 47 -10.61 2.26 25.34
N PRO A 48 -11.60 2.56 24.48
CA PRO A 48 -11.34 2.98 23.11
C PRO A 48 -10.44 4.22 23.02
N ALA A 49 -10.54 5.15 23.98
CA ALA A 49 -9.69 6.33 24.05
C ALA A 49 -8.20 5.95 24.24
N THR A 50 -7.93 4.96 25.08
CA THR A 50 -6.59 4.40 25.31
C THR A 50 -6.03 3.76 24.04
N ILE A 51 -6.85 3.00 23.31
CA ILE A 51 -6.48 2.38 22.02
C ILE A 51 -6.11 3.45 20.98
N TYR A 52 -6.90 4.52 20.89
CA TYR A 52 -6.62 5.63 19.98
C TYR A 52 -5.36 6.41 20.37
N ALA A 53 -5.11 6.60 21.67
CA ALA A 53 -3.90 7.24 22.18
C ALA A 53 -2.62 6.44 21.83
N LEU A 54 -2.72 5.11 21.73
CA LEU A 54 -1.64 4.24 21.24
C LEU A 54 -1.49 4.23 19.71
N GLY A 55 -2.24 5.06 19.00
CA GLY A 55 -2.14 5.22 17.55
C GLY A 55 -2.84 4.14 16.73
N ILE A 56 -3.62 3.25 17.37
CA ILE A 56 -4.48 2.31 16.64
C ILE A 56 -5.67 3.08 16.12
N ARG A 57 -5.68 3.38 14.83
CA ARG A 57 -6.80 4.05 14.16
C ARG A 57 -7.68 3.04 13.43
N PRO A 58 -9.01 3.26 13.36
CA PRO A 58 -9.86 2.42 12.57
C PRO A 58 -9.48 2.58 11.09
N ARG A 59 -9.63 1.51 10.31
CA ARG A 59 -9.25 1.53 8.89
C ARG A 59 -10.08 2.60 8.17
N ASN A 60 -9.41 3.56 7.53
CA ASN A 60 -10.10 4.60 6.76
C ASN A 60 -10.89 3.95 5.61
N ARG A 61 -12.19 4.26 5.51
CA ARG A 61 -13.10 3.75 4.47
C ARG A 61 -12.59 4.02 3.05
N HIS A 62 -11.85 5.11 2.86
CA HIS A 62 -11.28 5.50 1.57
C HIS A 62 -9.83 5.04 1.37
N ALA A 63 -9.26 4.28 2.30
CA ALA A 63 -7.89 3.79 2.17
C ALA A 63 -7.72 2.91 0.91
N ASP A 64 -8.71 2.04 0.66
CA ASP A 64 -8.71 1.13 -0.49
C ASP A 64 -8.88 1.93 -1.79
N LEU A 65 -9.80 2.90 -1.82
CA LEU A 65 -10.00 3.80 -2.97
C LEU A 65 -8.73 4.59 -3.30
N ARG A 66 -8.10 5.22 -2.29
CA ARG A 66 -6.87 5.99 -2.48
C ARG A 66 -5.76 5.12 -3.06
N THR A 67 -5.58 3.92 -2.51
CA THR A 67 -4.57 2.98 -2.99
C THR A 67 -4.87 2.57 -4.43
N GLY A 68 -6.13 2.28 -4.75
CA GLY A 68 -6.56 1.94 -6.11
C GLY A 68 -6.27 3.03 -7.12
N ILE A 69 -6.60 4.29 -6.82
CA ILE A 69 -6.35 5.44 -7.69
C ILE A 69 -4.85 5.64 -7.93
N ILE A 70 -4.01 5.53 -6.89
CA ILE A 70 -2.55 5.67 -7.02
C ILE A 70 -1.99 4.60 -7.96
N LEU A 71 -2.46 3.37 -7.86
CA LEU A 71 -2.01 2.28 -8.73
C LEU A 71 -2.44 2.46 -10.18
N ILE A 72 -3.68 2.92 -10.42
CA ILE A 72 -4.13 3.25 -11.78
C ILE A 72 -3.30 4.40 -12.37
N ALA A 73 -3.00 5.43 -11.58
CA ALA A 73 -2.14 6.53 -12.01
C ALA A 73 -0.71 6.05 -12.35
N LEU A 74 -0.17 5.13 -11.56
CA LEU A 74 1.14 4.53 -11.84
C LEU A 74 1.14 3.70 -13.14
N ALA A 75 0.09 2.94 -13.41
CA ALA A 75 -0.08 2.24 -14.68
C ALA A 75 -0.12 3.22 -15.86
N LEU A 76 -0.89 4.30 -15.74
CA LEU A 76 -0.96 5.33 -16.76
C LEU A 76 0.40 5.98 -17.00
N ALA A 77 1.18 6.23 -15.94
CA ALA A 77 2.52 6.75 -16.07
C ALA A 77 3.43 5.82 -16.89
N PHE A 78 3.36 4.50 -16.69
CA PHE A 78 4.12 3.54 -17.49
C PHE A 78 3.70 3.51 -18.97
N PHE A 79 2.39 3.55 -19.26
CA PHE A 79 1.91 3.64 -20.63
C PHE A 79 2.40 4.91 -21.34
N LEU A 80 2.26 6.06 -20.67
CA LEU A 80 2.71 7.34 -21.21
C LEU A 80 4.23 7.37 -21.40
N PHE A 81 4.98 6.82 -20.44
CA PHE A 81 6.43 6.75 -20.53
C PHE A 81 6.91 5.90 -21.71
N GLY A 82 6.29 4.73 -21.94
CA GLY A 82 6.57 3.92 -23.13
C GLY A 82 6.23 4.65 -24.42
N GLY A 83 5.10 5.35 -24.46
CA GLY A 83 4.72 6.17 -25.62
C GLY A 83 5.69 7.33 -25.90
N ILE A 84 6.25 7.96 -24.86
CA ILE A 84 7.24 9.03 -25.00
C ILE A 84 8.57 8.50 -25.55
N ILE A 85 8.99 7.29 -25.16
CA ILE A 85 10.20 6.65 -25.72
C ILE A 85 9.99 6.35 -27.21
N GLY A 86 8.80 5.91 -27.61
CA GLY A 86 8.41 5.74 -29.01
C GLY A 86 8.97 4.49 -29.70
N GLU A 87 9.79 3.70 -29.01
CA GLU A 87 10.28 2.40 -29.49
C GLU A 87 9.25 1.29 -29.25
N GLU A 88 9.03 0.41 -30.23
CA GLU A 88 8.01 -0.64 -30.15
C GLU A 88 8.25 -1.61 -28.97
N ASP A 89 9.50 -2.00 -28.73
CA ASP A 89 9.87 -2.86 -27.61
C ASP A 89 9.65 -2.17 -26.26
N ALA A 90 9.93 -0.86 -26.17
CA ALA A 90 9.70 -0.08 -24.96
C ALA A 90 8.20 0.06 -24.66
N ILE A 91 7.39 0.37 -25.68
CA ILE A 91 5.93 0.44 -25.57
C ILE A 91 5.38 -0.91 -25.11
N ARG A 92 5.78 -2.01 -25.76
CA ARG A 92 5.32 -3.36 -25.42
C ARG A 92 5.73 -3.76 -24.00
N GLY A 93 6.99 -3.56 -23.63
CA GLY A 93 7.53 -3.92 -22.32
C GLY A 93 6.89 -3.13 -21.19
N LEU A 94 6.84 -1.80 -21.30
CA LEU A 94 6.27 -0.93 -20.27
C LEU A 94 4.75 -1.08 -20.18
N SER A 95 4.06 -1.34 -21.28
CA SER A 95 2.63 -1.68 -21.26
C SER A 95 2.37 -2.98 -20.50
N GLY A 96 3.21 -4.00 -20.70
CA GLY A 96 3.14 -5.24 -19.92
C GLY A 96 3.31 -5.01 -18.42
N ILE A 97 4.30 -4.19 -18.03
CA ILE A 97 4.54 -3.83 -16.62
C ILE A 97 3.38 -2.99 -16.06
N ALA A 98 2.80 -2.08 -16.84
CA ALA A 98 1.68 -1.23 -16.45
C ALA A 98 0.41 -2.03 -16.08
N MET A 99 0.21 -3.21 -16.68
CA MET A 99 -0.95 -4.04 -16.41
C MET A 99 -1.04 -4.52 -14.95
N PHE A 100 0.10 -4.73 -14.28
CA PHE A 100 0.12 -5.15 -12.88
C PHE A 100 -0.53 -4.11 -11.95
N PRO A 101 -0.03 -2.87 -11.85
CA PRO A 101 -0.68 -1.86 -11.03
C PRO A 101 -2.06 -1.49 -11.56
N LEU A 102 -2.33 -1.56 -12.88
CA LEU A 102 -3.67 -1.29 -13.42
C LEU A 102 -4.72 -2.25 -12.85
N LEU A 103 -4.46 -3.56 -12.92
CA LEU A 103 -5.41 -4.59 -12.47
C LEU A 103 -5.58 -4.56 -10.94
N ILE A 104 -4.50 -4.38 -10.19
CA ILE A 104 -4.57 -4.25 -8.72
C ILE A 104 -5.35 -2.98 -8.35
N GLY A 105 -5.07 -1.87 -9.04
CA GLY A 105 -5.76 -0.61 -8.83
C GLY A 105 -7.25 -0.70 -9.13
N ALA A 106 -7.61 -1.31 -10.27
CA ALA A 106 -8.99 -1.58 -10.65
C ALA A 106 -9.70 -2.49 -9.63
N ALA A 107 -9.02 -3.50 -9.10
CA ALA A 107 -9.57 -4.35 -8.05
C ALA A 107 -9.87 -3.58 -6.75
N TYR A 108 -8.96 -2.70 -6.31
CA TYR A 108 -9.19 -1.84 -5.14
C TYR A 108 -10.35 -0.86 -5.34
N VAL A 109 -10.43 -0.23 -6.50
CA VAL A 109 -11.55 0.67 -6.85
C VAL A 109 -12.86 -0.11 -6.92
N GLY A 110 -12.87 -1.28 -7.57
CA GLY A 110 -14.02 -2.16 -7.65
C GLY A 110 -14.50 -2.59 -6.26
N LEU A 111 -13.59 -3.06 -5.40
CA LEU A 111 -13.88 -3.41 -4.01
C LEU A 111 -14.54 -2.25 -3.26
N TRP A 112 -14.02 -1.04 -3.43
CA TRP A 112 -14.58 0.14 -2.81
C TRP A 112 -15.99 0.45 -3.35
N VAL A 113 -16.23 0.32 -4.66
CA VAL A 113 -17.54 0.54 -5.26
C VAL A 113 -18.56 -0.49 -4.77
N PHE A 114 -18.21 -1.78 -4.72
CA PHE A 114 -19.15 -2.85 -4.41
C PHE A 114 -19.36 -3.10 -2.91
N ILE A 115 -18.31 -2.96 -2.10
CA ILE A 115 -18.35 -3.22 -0.65
C ILE A 115 -18.36 -1.91 0.15
N GLY A 116 -17.50 -0.96 -0.21
CA GLY A 116 -17.34 0.31 0.51
C GLY A 116 -18.59 1.20 0.50
N ARG A 117 -19.40 1.13 -0.56
CA ARG A 117 -20.67 1.89 -0.68
C ARG A 117 -21.84 1.26 0.09
N LYS A 118 -21.84 -0.06 0.35
CA LYS A 118 -22.95 -0.74 1.04
C LYS A 118 -22.94 -0.55 2.56
N ALA A 119 -21.78 -0.25 3.14
CA ALA A 119 -21.66 0.11 4.55
C ALA A 119 -22.15 1.55 4.87
N SER A 120 -22.90 2.19 3.97
CA SER A 120 -23.37 3.57 4.09
C SER A 120 -24.64 3.72 4.94
N ASP A 121 -25.06 2.67 5.64
CA ASP A 121 -26.14 2.77 6.62
C ASP A 121 -25.61 2.55 8.03
N PRO A 122 -25.31 3.62 8.80
CA PRO A 122 -25.04 3.52 10.22
C PRO A 122 -26.34 3.56 11.07
N LEU A 123 -27.53 3.52 10.43
CA LEU A 123 -28.83 3.56 11.11
C LEU A 123 -29.75 2.36 10.80
N LEU A 124 -29.19 1.24 10.34
CA LEU A 124 -29.78 -0.10 10.43
C LEU A 124 -28.81 -1.09 11.06
#